data_AF-A0A7V2WFV3-F1
#
_entry.id   AF-A0A7V2WFV3-F1
#
_cell.length_a   1.000
_cell.length_b   1.000
_cell.length_c   1.000
_cell.angle_alpha   90.00
_cell.angle_beta   90.00
_cell.angle_gamma   90.00
#
_symmetry.space_group_name_H-M   'P 1'
#
loop_
_entity.id
_entity.type
_entity.pdbx_description
1 polymer ?
#
loop_
_entity_poly.entity_id
_entity_poly.type
_entity_poly.pdbx_seq_one_letter_code
_entity_poly.pdbx_strand_id
1 'polypeptide(L)' 'MNKKFEISETKEHGGVLRINDAELADEFDDFVNEDCYVFTEVKFKAECVCFYFGQASCVEKIRDLVERFVSKS' A
#
# COMPACT_ATOMS: atom_id res chain seq x y z
N MET A 1 0.18 1.49 -15.23
CA MET A 1 -0.12 1.59 -13.79
C MET A 1 -1.51 2.18 -13.62
N ASN A 2 -2.42 1.43 -12.98
CA ASN A 2 -3.77 1.88 -12.67
C ASN A 2 -3.70 3.19 -11.86
N LYS A 3 -4.47 4.22 -12.25
CA LYS A 3 -4.56 5.52 -11.54
C LYS A 3 -4.98 5.41 -10.07
N LYS A 4 -5.35 4.20 -9.64
CA LYS A 4 -5.81 3.86 -8.29
C LYS A 4 -4.67 3.63 -7.30
N PHE A 5 -3.47 3.26 -7.77
CA PHE A 5 -2.30 2.99 -6.90
C PHE A 5 -1.16 3.96 -7.21
N GLU A 6 -0.62 4.57 -6.18
CA GLU A 6 0.54 5.45 -6.25
C GLU A 6 1.56 5.01 -5.19
N ILE A 7 2.78 4.70 -5.63
CA ILE A 7 3.87 4.29 -4.74
C ILE A 7 4.88 5.43 -4.69
N SER A 8 5.20 5.87 -3.47
CA SER A 8 6.16 6.93 -3.20
C SER A 8 7.11 6.50 -2.08
N GLU A 9 8.17 7.27 -1.87
CA GLU A 9 9.08 7.09 -0.73
C GLU A 9 9.20 8.39 0.04
N THR A 10 9.20 8.30 1.37
CA THR A 10 9.36 9.44 2.28
C THR A 10 10.55 9.18 3.19
N LYS A 11 11.29 10.23 3.52
CA LYS A 11 12.45 10.12 4.43
C LYS A 11 12.06 9.63 5.82
N GLU A 12 10.86 9.96 6.27
CA GLU A 12 10.38 9.65 7.63
C GLU A 12 9.76 8.25 7.73
N HIS A 13 9.06 7.78 6.70
CA HIS A 13 8.28 6.54 6.76
C HIS A 13 8.72 5.47 5.74
N GLY A 14 9.78 5.72 4.96
CA GLY A 14 10.21 4.82 3.89
C GLY A 14 9.17 4.75 2.77
N GLY A 15 8.95 3.55 2.24
CA GLY A 15 7.98 3.31 1.17
C GLY A 15 6.52 3.50 1.61
N VAL A 16 5.76 4.21 0.79
CA VAL A 16 4.36 4.56 1.01
C VAL A 16 3.54 4.12 -0.19
N LEU A 17 2.48 3.35 0.06
CA LEU A 17 1.45 3.06 -0.93
C LEU A 17 0.23 3.95 -0.67
N ARG A 18 -0.23 4.61 -1.71
CA ARG A 18 -1.48 5.37 -1.71
C ARG A 18 -2.48 4.68 -2.62
N ILE A 19 -3.67 4.43 -2.09
CA ILE A 19 -4.79 3.84 -2.82
C ILE A 19 -5.91 4.89 -2.86
N ASN A 20 -6.29 5.35 -4.07
CA ASN A 20 -7.29 6.42 -4.28
C ASN A 20 -8.74 5.89 -4.33
N ASP A 21 -8.97 4.72 -3.77
CA ASP A 21 -10.22 3.97 -3.86
C ASP A 21 -10.41 3.26 -2.52
N ALA A 22 -11.49 3.58 -1.81
CA ALA A 22 -11.69 3.12 -0.44
C ALA A 22 -12.01 1.63 -0.38
N GLU A 23 -12.75 1.10 -1.36
CA GLU A 23 -13.07 -0.33 -1.46
C GLU A 23 -11.80 -1.13 -1.71
N LEU A 24 -10.96 -0.70 -2.66
CA LEU A 24 -9.67 -1.35 -2.90
C LEU A 24 -8.70 -1.24 -1.73
N ALA A 25 -8.78 -0.17 -0.95
CA ALA A 25 -7.95 -0.03 0.24
C ALA A 25 -8.34 -1.03 1.32
N ASP A 26 -9.64 -1.29 1.48
CA ASP A 26 -10.17 -2.30 2.41
C ASP A 26 -9.75 -3.71 1.97
N GLU A 27 -9.94 -4.05 0.69
CA GLU A 27 -9.49 -5.33 0.12
C GLU A 27 -7.97 -5.53 0.24
N PHE A 28 -7.20 -4.46 0.06
CA PHE A 28 -5.76 -4.50 0.21
C PHE A 28 -5.32 -4.71 1.66
N ASP A 29 -6.00 -4.08 2.63
CA ASP A 29 -5.74 -4.29 4.06
C ASP A 29 -5.97 -5.76 4.44
N ASP A 30 -7.08 -6.35 3.97
CA ASP A 30 -7.39 -7.77 4.20
C ASP A 30 -6.31 -8.69 3.59
N PHE A 31 -5.94 -8.46 2.31
CA PHE A 31 -4.89 -9.21 1.61
C PHE A 31 -3.53 -9.17 2.34
N VAL A 32 -3.15 -8.00 2.84
CA VAL A 32 -1.88 -7.78 3.55
C VAL A 32 -1.90 -8.46 4.92
N ASN A 33 -3.03 -8.42 5.63
CA ASN A 33 -3.21 -9.13 6.90
C ASN A 33 -3.18 -10.67 6.71
N GLU A 34 -3.80 -11.19 5.66
CA GLU A 34 -3.80 -12.63 5.34
C GLU A 34 -2.38 -13.17 5.09
N ASP A 35 -1.58 -12.47 4.29
CA ASP A 35 -0.20 -12.86 3.97
C ASP A 35 0.83 -12.41 5.04
N CYS A 36 0.38 -11.94 6.23
CA CYS A 36 1.22 -11.49 7.36
C CYS A 36 2.21 -10.36 7.04
N TYR A 37 1.86 -9.47 6.12
CA TYR A 37 2.67 -8.30 5.83
C TYR A 37 2.43 -7.21 6.89
N VAL A 38 3.51 -6.68 7.46
CA VAL A 38 3.42 -5.65 8.51
C VAL A 38 3.68 -4.27 7.91
N PHE A 39 2.70 -3.38 7.99
CA PHE A 39 2.90 -1.95 7.82
C PHE A 39 3.06 -1.25 9.17
N THR A 40 3.74 -0.11 9.16
CA THR A 40 3.97 0.72 10.34
C THR A 40 2.79 1.63 10.68
N GLU A 41 2.03 2.08 9.68
CA GLU A 41 0.93 3.01 9.88
C GLU A 41 -0.06 2.97 8.69
N VAL A 42 -1.34 3.21 8.95
CA VAL A 42 -2.37 3.46 7.94
C VAL A 42 -3.03 4.80 8.23
N LYS A 43 -3.16 5.66 7.21
CA LYS A 43 -3.84 6.96 7.31
C LYS A 43 -4.94 7.08 6.26
N PHE A 44 -6.16 7.31 6.74
CA PHE A 44 -7.31 7.64 5.91
C PHE A 44 -7.31 9.14 5.59
N LYS A 45 -7.37 9.50 4.31
CA LYS A 45 -7.53 10.86 3.80
C LYS A 45 -8.83 10.95 3.01
N ALA A 46 -9.31 12.17 2.77
CA ALA A 46 -10.61 12.42 2.13
C ALA A 46 -10.79 11.73 0.76
N GLU A 47 -9.70 11.50 0.01
CA GLU A 47 -9.74 10.94 -1.34
C GLU A 47 -8.91 9.65 -1.49
N CYS A 48 -8.23 9.20 -0.42
CA CYS A 48 -7.32 8.06 -0.50
C CYS A 48 -6.95 7.49 0.86
N VAL A 49 -6.46 6.25 0.85
CA VAL A 49 -5.86 5.60 2.01
C VAL A 49 -4.37 5.43 1.77
N CYS A 50 -3.56 5.78 2.77
CA CYS A 50 -2.10 5.67 2.72
C CYS A 50 -1.61 4.57 3.67
N PHE A 51 -0.86 3.62 3.13
CA PHE A 51 -0.19 2.53 3.87
C PHE A 51 1.31 2.81 3.92
N TYR A 52 1.87 2.86 5.12
CA TYR A 52 3.28 3.18 5.37
C TYR A 52 4.03 1.93 5.81
N PHE A 53 5.01 1.48 5.03
CA PHE A 53 5.71 0.20 5.26
C PHE A 53 7.01 0.33 6.06
N GLY A 54 7.33 1.54 6.55
CA GLY A 54 8.54 1.81 7.31
C GLY A 54 9.80 1.93 6.44
N GLN A 55 10.87 2.45 7.03
CA GLN A 55 12.15 2.73 6.35
C GLN A 55 12.88 1.49 5.81
N ALA A 56 12.57 0.29 6.34
CA ALA A 56 13.14 -0.96 5.86
C ALA A 56 12.47 -1.48 4.58
N SER A 57 11.34 -0.88 4.18
CA SER A 57 10.63 -1.22 2.96
C SER A 57 11.08 -0.32 1.81
N CYS A 58 11.23 -0.90 0.62
CA CYS A 58 11.63 -0.21 -0.60
C CYS A 58 10.48 -0.21 -1.61
N VAL A 59 10.45 0.79 -2.48
CA VAL A 59 9.43 0.96 -3.54
C VAL A 59 9.24 -0.30 -4.38
N GLU A 60 10.31 -1.04 -4.68
CA GLU A 60 10.24 -2.28 -5.47
C GLU A 60 9.44 -3.38 -4.77
N LYS A 61 9.62 -3.54 -3.45
CA LYS A 61 8.86 -4.54 -2.67
C LYS A 61 7.38 -4.18 -2.58
N ILE A 62 7.07 -2.89 -2.45
CA ILE A 62 5.69 -2.41 -2.43
C ILE A 62 5.06 -2.61 -3.81
N ARG A 63 5.82 -2.38 -4.89
CA ARG A 63 5.34 -2.62 -6.26
C ARG A 63 5.02 -4.09 -6.49
N ASP A 64 5.93 -4.99 -6.14
CA ASP A 64 5.71 -6.44 -6.26
C ASP A 64 4.46 -6.88 -5.48
N LEU A 65 4.28 -6.34 -4.27
CA LEU A 65 3.12 -6.62 -3.44
C LEU A 65 1.81 -6.11 -4.06
N VAL A 66 1.81 -4.91 -4.66
CA VAL A 66 0.67 -4.40 -5.42
C VAL A 66 0.39 -5.24 -6.67
N GLU A 67 1.43 -5.69 -7.38
CA GLU A 67 1.25 -6.57 -8.55
C GLU A 67 0.67 -7.93 -8.16
N ARG A 68 1.08 -8.49 -7.03
CA ARG A 68 0.50 -9.72 -6.47
C ARG A 68 -0.96 -9.53 -6.07
N PHE A 69 -1.30 -8.40 -5.45
CA PHE A 69 -2.68 -8.04 -5.13
C PHE A 69 -3.54 -7.96 -6.40
N VAL A 70 -3.12 -7.17 -7.40
CA VAL A 70 -3.83 -7.02 -8.68
C VAL A 70 -3.93 -8.33 -9.47
N SER A 71 -2.99 -9.26 -9.28
CA SER A 71 -3.03 -10.58 -9.93
C SER A 71 -3.92 -11.60 -9.20
N LYS A 72 -4.25 -11.38 -7.92
CA LYS A 72 -5.21 -12.19 -7.16
C LYS A 72 -6.66 -11.77 -7.42
N SER A 73 -6.92 -10.48 -7.68
CA SER A 73 -8.25 -9.90 -7.93
C SER A 73 -8.74 -9.98 -9.36
#